data_AF-A0A951JNI6-F1
#
_entry.id   AF-A0A951JNI6-F1
#
_cell.length_a   1.000
_cell.length_b   1.000
_cell.length_c   1.000
_cell.angle_alpha   90.00
_cell.angle_beta   90.00
_cell.angle_gamma   90.00
#
_symmetry.space_group_name_H-M   'P 1'
#
loop_
_entity.id
_entity.type
_entity.pdbx_description
1 polymer ?
#
loop_
_entity_poly.entity_id
_entity_poly.type
_entity_poly.pdbx_seq_one_letter_code
_entity_poly.pdbx_strand_id
1 'polypeptide(L)'
;MSERRGTARVRRMYTAMPRPGGSGCGRGRRHARTGFTLVELMVVLAVLGVMAGVAGLAARSLERTDPASERAAAIAGARRRALETRRPVTLTVQLGDSTGRLVALPDGSVRADSALGLDVLTGRPNAAP
;
A
#
# COMPACT_ATOMS: atom_id res chain seq x y z
N MET A 1 -64.43 47.05 0.92
CA MET A 1 -64.67 47.82 2.15
C MET A 1 -64.91 46.85 3.30
N SER A 2 -63.88 46.65 4.13
CA SER A 2 -63.86 46.09 5.51
C SER A 2 -64.48 44.71 5.78
N GLU A 3 -63.72 43.61 5.71
CA GLU A 3 -63.04 42.93 6.83
C GLU A 3 -63.87 42.79 8.13
N ARG A 4 -64.48 41.61 8.31
CA ARG A 4 -64.96 41.10 9.60
C ARG A 4 -63.82 40.36 10.30
N ARG A 5 -63.30 40.91 11.40
CA ARG A 5 -62.45 40.22 12.36
C ARG A 5 -63.26 39.87 13.61
N GLY A 6 -63.39 38.58 13.88
CA GLY A 6 -64.03 38.03 15.07
C GLY A 6 -63.24 36.81 15.55
N THR A 7 -62.47 37.03 16.60
CA THR A 7 -61.46 36.18 17.21
C THR A 7 -61.99 34.98 17.99
N ALA A 8 -61.24 33.88 17.90
CA ALA A 8 -60.86 32.96 18.97
C ALA A 8 -61.94 32.20 19.76
N ARG A 9 -61.84 30.86 19.74
CA ARG A 9 -61.20 30.11 20.85
C ARG A 9 -61.02 28.64 20.49
N VAL A 10 -59.77 28.22 20.58
CA VAL A 10 -59.33 26.82 20.60
C VAL A 10 -59.73 26.21 21.94
N ARG A 11 -60.39 25.06 21.94
CA ARG A 11 -60.57 24.22 23.12
C ARG A 11 -60.19 22.79 22.78
N ARG A 12 -58.89 22.51 22.86
CA ARG A 12 -58.31 21.17 22.66
C ARG A 12 -58.49 20.40 23.96
N MET A 13 -59.45 19.50 23.95
CA MET A 13 -59.84 18.64 25.06
C MET A 13 -58.88 17.45 25.09
N TYR A 14 -57.78 17.56 25.85
CA TYR A 14 -56.95 16.41 26.18
C TYR A 14 -57.34 15.91 27.57
N THR A 15 -58.17 14.89 27.57
CA THR A 15 -58.47 14.07 28.74
C THR A 15 -57.19 13.35 29.18
N ALA A 16 -56.70 13.74 30.36
CA ALA A 16 -55.67 13.03 31.09
C ALA A 16 -56.16 11.60 31.42
N MET A 17 -55.40 10.59 31.01
CA MET A 17 -55.52 9.24 31.56
C MET A 17 -54.28 8.94 32.41
N PRO A 18 -54.45 8.50 33.67
CA PRO A 18 -53.35 7.94 34.45
C PRO A 18 -53.18 6.46 34.10
N ARG A 19 -51.98 6.05 33.66
CA ARG A 19 -51.61 4.64 33.55
C ARG A 19 -50.77 4.22 34.76
N PRO A 20 -51.19 3.18 35.52
CA PRO A 20 -50.41 2.62 36.60
C PRO A 20 -49.49 1.49 36.10
N GLY A 21 -48.37 1.31 36.80
CA GLY A 21 -47.76 -0.01 37.00
C GLY A 21 -46.80 -0.49 35.91
N GLY A 22 -45.52 -0.61 36.27
CA GLY A 22 -44.55 -1.30 35.46
C GLY A 22 -43.13 -1.11 35.93
N SER A 23 -42.85 -1.49 37.17
CA SER A 23 -41.52 -1.70 37.73
C SER A 23 -40.73 -2.64 36.83
N GLY A 24 -40.05 -2.09 35.82
CA GLY A 24 -39.02 -2.78 35.05
C GLY A 24 -37.77 -2.88 35.89
N CYS A 25 -37.75 -3.86 36.78
CA CYS A 25 -36.54 -4.33 37.46
C CYS A 25 -35.44 -4.56 36.42
N GLY A 26 -34.22 -4.12 36.77
CA GLY A 26 -33.11 -3.99 35.86
C GLY A 26 -32.91 -5.20 34.96
N ARG A 27 -33.02 -4.98 33.64
CA ARG A 27 -32.18 -5.73 32.70
C ARG A 27 -30.78 -5.19 32.85
N GLY A 28 -30.08 -5.66 33.89
CA GLY A 28 -28.64 -5.65 33.91
C GLY A 28 -28.21 -6.18 32.55
N ARG A 29 -27.57 -5.31 31.76
CA ARG A 29 -26.88 -5.72 30.55
C ARG A 29 -25.87 -6.74 31.06
N ARG A 30 -26.20 -8.03 30.95
CA ARG A 30 -25.21 -9.09 31.08
C ARG A 30 -24.23 -8.79 29.96
N HIS A 31 -23.16 -8.08 30.30
CA HIS A 31 -21.96 -8.07 29.50
C HIS A 31 -21.61 -9.54 29.37
N ALA A 32 -21.99 -10.13 28.23
CA ALA A 32 -21.51 -11.44 27.86
C ALA A 32 -20.00 -11.26 27.77
N ARG A 33 -19.28 -11.67 28.82
CA ARG A 33 -17.84 -11.77 28.80
C ARG A 33 -17.54 -12.92 27.84
N THR A 34 -17.48 -12.61 26.55
CA THR A 34 -16.99 -13.51 25.52
C THR A 34 -15.48 -13.58 25.71
N GLY A 35 -15.03 -14.51 26.54
CA GLY A 35 -13.62 -14.88 26.61
C GLY A 35 -13.26 -15.72 25.40
N PHE A 36 -12.13 -15.40 24.78
CA PHE A 36 -11.52 -16.27 23.78
C PHE A 36 -11.03 -17.54 24.49
N THR A 37 -11.18 -18.69 23.84
CA THR A 37 -10.67 -19.94 24.43
C THR A 37 -9.14 -19.99 24.31
N LEU A 38 -8.47 -20.72 25.21
CA LEU A 38 -7.02 -20.95 25.08
C LEU A 38 -6.67 -21.62 23.74
N VAL A 39 -7.53 -22.53 23.29
CA VAL A 39 -7.39 -23.21 22.00
C VAL A 39 -7.48 -22.22 20.85
N GLU A 40 -8.40 -21.27 20.91
CA GLU A 40 -8.55 -20.23 19.89
C GLU A 40 -7.29 -19.37 19.79
N LEU A 41 -6.70 -18.98 20.93
CA LEU A 41 -5.42 -18.27 20.92
C LEU A 41 -4.29 -19.14 20.37
N MET A 42 -4.23 -20.43 20.71
CA MET A 42 -3.22 -21.35 20.18
C MET A 42 -3.32 -21.49 18.65
N VAL A 43 -4.54 -21.60 18.12
CA VAL A 43 -4.78 -21.68 16.68
C VAL A 43 -4.39 -20.37 15.99
N VAL A 44 -4.76 -19.21 16.55
CA VAL A 44 -4.38 -17.90 16.00
C VAL A 44 -2.85 -17.77 15.95
N LEU A 45 -2.15 -18.11 17.03
CA LEU A 45 -0.69 -18.06 17.06
C LEU A 45 -0.05 -19.04 16.07
N ALA A 46 -0.60 -20.25 15.94
CA ALA A 46 -0.13 -21.23 14.98
C ALA A 46 -0.28 -20.72 13.53
N VAL A 47 -1.45 -20.17 13.18
CA VAL A 47 -1.69 -19.58 11.86
C VAL A 47 -0.78 -18.38 11.61
N LEU A 48 -0.62 -17.48 12.58
CA LEU A 48 0.31 -16.34 12.47
C LEU A 48 1.76 -16.80 12.26
N GLY A 49 2.20 -17.85 12.97
CA GLY A 49 3.54 -18.42 12.79
C GLY A 49 3.76 -18.99 11.39
N VAL A 50 2.78 -19.73 10.86
CA VAL A 50 2.81 -20.23 9.48
C VAL A 50 2.86 -19.08 8.48
N MET A 51 1.99 -18.07 8.64
CA MET A 51 1.99 -16.89 7.77
C MET A 51 3.33 -16.14 7.81
N ALA A 52 3.88 -15.92 9.01
CA ALA A 52 5.17 -15.24 9.18
C ALA A 52 6.31 -16.04 8.52
N GLY A 53 6.31 -17.37 8.63
CA GLY A 53 7.27 -18.23 7.97
C GLY A 53 7.19 -18.12 6.44
N VAL A 54 6.00 -18.25 5.87
CA VAL A 54 5.79 -18.13 4.42
C VAL A 54 6.14 -16.73 3.92
N ALA A 55 5.68 -15.68 4.62
CA ALA A 55 5.97 -14.30 4.27
C ALA A 55 7.48 -14.00 4.33
N GLY A 56 8.19 -14.51 5.34
CA GLY A 56 9.64 -14.35 5.46
C GLY A 56 10.41 -15.02 4.31
N LEU A 57 10.00 -16.23 3.91
CA LEU A 57 10.59 -16.90 2.74
C LEU A 57 10.29 -16.15 1.44
N ALA A 58 9.06 -15.68 1.25
CA ALA A 58 8.65 -14.91 0.08
C ALA A 58 9.42 -13.59 -0.02
N ALA A 59 9.55 -12.86 1.10
CA ALA A 59 10.33 -11.62 1.17
C ALA A 59 11.80 -11.85 0.79
N ARG A 60 12.43 -12.90 1.34
CA ARG A 60 13.81 -13.26 1.01
C ARG A 60 13.97 -13.64 -0.47
N SER A 61 12.94 -14.24 -1.08
CA SER A 61 12.96 -14.59 -2.50
C SER A 61 12.94 -13.35 -3.40
N LEU A 62 12.20 -12.30 -3.01
CA LEU A 62 12.18 -11.03 -3.74
C LEU A 62 13.54 -10.32 -3.67
N GLU A 63 14.19 -10.37 -2.51
CA GLU A 63 15.52 -9.78 -2.28
C GLU A 63 16.65 -10.55 -2.98
N ARG A 64 16.41 -11.80 -3.37
CA ARG A 64 17.42 -12.65 -4.03
C ARG A 64 17.62 -12.33 -5.51
N THR A 65 16.81 -11.45 -6.09
CA THR A 65 17.09 -10.90 -7.41
C THR A 65 18.32 -10.03 -7.28
N ASP A 66 19.48 -10.53 -7.71
CA ASP A 66 20.73 -9.76 -7.66
C ASP A 66 20.52 -8.47 -8.48
N PRO A 67 20.47 -7.29 -7.84
CA PRO A 67 20.18 -6.04 -8.51
C PRO A 67 21.23 -5.72 -9.58
N ALA A 68 22.44 -6.27 -9.47
CA ALA A 68 23.45 -6.15 -10.52
C ALA A 68 23.06 -6.92 -11.80
N SER A 69 22.44 -8.11 -11.65
CA SER A 69 22.00 -8.94 -12.78
C SER A 69 20.82 -8.30 -13.53
N GLU A 70 19.85 -7.73 -12.81
CA GLU A 70 18.71 -7.04 -13.40
C GLU A 70 19.14 -5.77 -14.15
N ARG A 71 20.07 -5.00 -13.56
CA ARG A 71 20.68 -3.83 -14.22
C ARG A 71 21.45 -4.22 -15.48
N ALA A 72 22.26 -5.28 -15.41
CA ALA A 72 22.99 -5.78 -16.58
C ALA A 72 22.05 -6.20 -17.71
N ALA A 73 20.92 -6.87 -17.37
CA ALA A 73 19.89 -7.24 -18.33
C ALA A 73 19.20 -6.00 -18.94
N ALA A 74 18.90 -4.98 -18.15
CA ALA A 74 18.30 -3.73 -18.62
C ALA A 74 19.25 -2.97 -19.58
N ILE A 75 20.54 -2.88 -19.24
CA ILE A 75 21.57 -2.27 -20.09
C ILE A 75 21.72 -3.05 -21.40
N ALA A 76 21.79 -4.38 -21.34
CA ALA A 76 21.86 -5.24 -22.52
C ALA A 76 20.63 -5.07 -23.43
N GLY A 77 19.44 -4.94 -22.84
CA GLY A 77 18.20 -4.67 -23.56
C GLY A 77 18.18 -3.31 -24.26
N ALA A 78 18.64 -2.24 -23.59
CA ALA A 78 18.77 -0.92 -24.22
C ALA A 78 19.80 -0.90 -25.35
N ARG A 79 20.94 -1.57 -25.17
CA ARG A 79 21.95 -1.74 -26.22
C ARG A 79 21.38 -2.46 -27.44
N ARG A 80 20.68 -3.59 -27.23
CA ARG A 80 20.03 -4.31 -28.32
C ARG A 80 19.03 -3.42 -29.07
N ARG A 81 18.18 -2.68 -28.36
CA ARG A 81 17.25 -1.72 -28.98
C ARG A 81 17.96 -0.60 -29.73
N ALA A 82 19.06 -0.07 -29.22
CA ALA A 82 19.82 0.99 -29.88
C ALA A 82 20.43 0.50 -31.21
N LEU A 83 20.92 -0.74 -31.23
CA LEU A 83 21.44 -1.41 -32.43
C LEU A 83 20.33 -1.68 -33.45
N GLU A 84 19.19 -2.23 -33.01
CA GLU A 84 18.06 -2.57 -33.89
C GLU A 84 17.41 -1.34 -34.50
N THR A 85 17.19 -0.29 -33.70
CA THR A 85 16.50 0.93 -34.15
C THR A 85 17.43 1.95 -34.81
N ARG A 86 18.75 1.73 -34.71
CA ARG A 86 19.79 2.70 -35.07
C ARG A 86 19.59 4.08 -34.42
N ARG A 87 18.96 4.11 -33.25
CA ARG A 87 18.69 5.34 -32.49
C ARG A 87 19.25 5.21 -31.07
N PRO A 88 19.76 6.29 -30.46
CA PRO A 88 20.14 6.28 -29.06
C PRO A 88 18.96 5.91 -28.16
N VAL A 89 19.21 5.07 -27.16
CA VAL A 89 18.22 4.68 -26.15
C VAL A 89 18.70 5.14 -24.78
N THR A 90 17.90 5.97 -24.12
CA THR A 90 18.21 6.52 -22.80
C THR A 90 17.48 5.74 -21.72
N LEU A 91 18.20 5.30 -20.69
CA LEU A 91 17.69 4.70 -19.47
C LEU A 91 18.06 5.55 -18.25
N THR A 92 17.21 5.54 -17.24
CA THR A 92 17.53 6.02 -15.90
C THR A 92 17.70 4.83 -14.99
N VAL A 93 18.85 4.73 -14.33
CA VAL A 93 19.19 3.61 -13.45
C VAL A 93 19.36 4.15 -12.03
N GLN A 94 18.76 3.45 -11.07
CA GLN A 94 18.96 3.71 -9.64
C GLN A 94 20.05 2.77 -9.10
N LEU A 95 21.04 3.36 -8.45
CA LEU A 95 22.19 2.72 -7.83
C LEU A 95 22.26 3.15 -6.35
N GLY A 96 21.67 2.33 -5.47
CA GLY A 96 21.44 2.75 -4.08
C GLY A 96 20.55 4.00 -4.04
N ASP A 97 21.02 5.05 -3.38
CA ASP A 97 20.31 6.35 -3.31
C ASP A 97 20.58 7.26 -4.53
N SER A 98 21.46 6.85 -5.45
CA SER A 98 21.83 7.66 -6.61
C SER A 98 21.00 7.29 -7.83
N THR A 99 20.39 8.28 -8.49
CA THR A 99 19.78 8.09 -9.82
C THR A 99 20.71 8.68 -10.87
N GLY A 100 21.05 7.92 -11.90
CA GLY A 100 21.85 8.43 -13.00
C GLY A 100 21.31 8.01 -14.36
N ARG A 101 21.75 8.74 -15.38
CA ARG A 101 21.33 8.53 -16.77
C ARG A 101 22.38 7.69 -17.49
N LEU A 102 21.91 6.73 -18.28
CA LEU A 102 22.72 5.89 -19.15
C LEU A 102 22.14 5.94 -20.57
N VAL A 103 22.99 6.10 -21.57
CA VAL A 103 22.62 6.17 -22.98
C VAL A 103 23.32 5.05 -23.74
N ALA A 104 22.53 4.13 -24.28
CA ALA A 104 23.03 3.14 -25.22
C ALA A 104 23.02 3.73 -26.64
N LEU A 105 24.15 3.64 -27.33
CA LEU A 105 24.35 4.22 -28.64
C LEU A 105 24.27 3.14 -29.75
N PRO A 106 23.92 3.53 -30.99
CA PRO A 106 23.84 2.61 -32.14
C PRO A 106 25.17 1.97 -32.56
N ASP A 107 26.29 2.45 -32.05
CA ASP A 107 27.62 1.86 -32.22
C ASP A 107 27.89 0.72 -31.22
N GLY A 108 26.92 0.44 -30.33
CA GLY A 108 27.03 -0.57 -29.29
C GLY A 108 27.76 -0.09 -28.04
N SER A 109 28.19 1.17 -27.97
CA SER A 109 28.75 1.76 -26.77
C SER A 109 27.66 2.21 -25.80
N VAL A 110 28.00 2.32 -24.52
CA VAL A 110 27.08 2.72 -23.45
C VAL A 110 27.72 3.86 -22.66
N ARG A 111 27.11 5.05 -22.65
CA ARG A 111 27.60 6.19 -21.85
C ARG A 111 26.75 6.36 -20.60
N ALA A 112 27.36 6.23 -19.44
CA ALA A 112 26.73 6.55 -18.17
C ALA A 112 27.20 7.91 -17.66
N ASP A 113 26.34 8.59 -16.89
CA ASP A 113 26.74 9.75 -16.12
C ASP A 113 27.86 9.37 -15.13
N SER A 114 28.91 10.19 -15.04
CA SER A 114 30.10 9.89 -14.23
C SER A 114 29.77 9.67 -12.75
N ALA A 115 28.65 10.25 -12.28
CA ALA A 115 28.12 10.07 -10.93
C ALA A 115 27.70 8.62 -10.59
N LEU A 116 27.49 7.76 -11.60
CA LEU A 116 27.12 6.35 -11.39
C LEU A 116 28.32 5.45 -11.11
N GLY A 117 29.56 5.94 -11.28
CA GLY A 117 30.76 5.14 -11.10
C GLY A 117 30.80 3.87 -11.96
N LEU A 118 30.12 3.86 -13.12
CA LEU A 118 30.09 2.71 -14.02
C LEU A 118 31.15 2.84 -15.13
N ASP A 119 31.81 1.74 -15.46
CA ASP A 119 32.66 1.62 -16.64
C ASP A 119 31.82 1.77 -17.93
N VAL A 120 32.25 2.68 -18.80
CA VAL A 120 31.62 3.05 -20.07
C VAL A 120 31.58 1.89 -21.08
N LEU A 121 32.48 0.92 -20.99
CA LEU A 121 32.56 -0.19 -21.94
C LEU A 121 31.86 -1.45 -21.44
N THR A 122 31.82 -1.65 -20.13
CA THR A 122 31.31 -2.90 -19.53
C THR A 122 30.01 -2.73 -18.75
N GLY A 123 29.63 -1.50 -18.37
CA GLY A 123 28.47 -1.21 -17.55
C GLY A 123 28.59 -1.75 -16.12
N ARG A 124 29.78 -2.15 -15.68
CA ARG A 124 30.05 -2.62 -14.33
C ARG A 124 30.41 -1.44 -13.41
N PRO A 125 30.12 -1.52 -12.10
CA PRO A 125 30.66 -0.57 -11.14
C PRO A 125 32.19 -0.63 -11.18
N ASN A 126 32.82 0.53 -11.36
CA ASN A 126 34.24 0.73 -11.16
C ASN A 126 34.51 0.51 -9.66
N ALA A 127 35.07 -0.63 -9.32
CA ALA A 127 35.71 -0.80 -8.02
C ALA A 127 36.96 0.08 -8.02
N ALA A 128 36.83 1.32 -7.54
CA ALA A 128 37.96 2.12 -7.10
C ALA A 128 37.89 2.22 -5.55
N PRO A 129 39.04 2.19 -4.87
CA PRO A 129 39.19 1.85 -3.44
C PRO A 129 38.55 2.84 -2.46
#